data_AF-A0A8J2KZF3-F1
#
_entry.id   AF-A0A8J2KZF3-F1
#
_cell.length_a   1.000
_cell.length_b   1.000
_cell.length_c   1.000
_cell.angle_alpha   90.00
_cell.angle_beta   90.00
_cell.angle_gamma   90.00
#
_symmetry.space_group_name_H-M   'P 1'
#
loop_
_entity.id
_entity.type
_entity.pdbx_description
1 polymer ?
#
loop_
_entity_poly.entity_id
_entity_poly.type
_entity_poly.pdbx_seq_one_letter_code
_entity_poly.pdbx_strand_id
1 'polypeptide(L)'
;MGTTCLAAIASMVVPAVLTHQMELAPTMVYSMPLKDYFSVYYIKPWNRFGAYVVGIILGYILYLKLKNPEKFKVIPNVVVIGGWILSTFLALGVVFGGMYYFDPENEKESFTSAHAAIYAGINRQMFSLSIAWIIFACVTGNGGWVNSLLSWKVFMPLGRLTFCMYITSYRMQLIYHLMQPHPVHLSVYNIVYLYFAHMMTSGLVAYLLTTSVETPFMQLEKQLFASQLQPKPPKPKTLEAAVVDPEHPKIVDEIQK
;
A
#
# COMPACT_ATOMS: atom_id res chain seq x y z
N MET A 1 -22.92 6.83 2.23
CA MET A 1 -21.81 7.60 2.85
C MET A 1 -21.83 7.53 4.38
N GLY A 2 -22.99 7.61 5.06
CA GLY A 2 -23.02 7.53 6.54
C GLY A 2 -22.46 6.23 7.13
N THR A 3 -22.82 5.07 6.57
CA THR A 3 -22.37 3.75 7.05
C THR A 3 -20.87 3.50 6.87
N THR A 4 -20.28 3.99 5.78
CA THR A 4 -18.85 3.86 5.48
C THR A 4 -17.98 4.73 6.39
N CYS A 5 -18.45 5.93 6.75
CA CYS A 5 -17.77 6.80 7.69
C CYS A 5 -17.82 6.23 9.11
N LEU A 6 -18.96 5.68 9.54
CA LEU A 6 -19.09 5.01 10.84
C LEU A 6 -18.17 3.80 10.95
N ALA A 7 -18.07 2.99 9.88
CA ALA A 7 -17.16 1.85 9.87
C ALA A 7 -15.67 2.25 9.83
N ALA A 8 -15.33 3.37 9.18
CA ALA A 8 -13.98 3.92 9.23
C ALA A 8 -13.62 4.41 10.64
N ILE A 9 -14.53 5.15 11.30
CA ILE A 9 -14.35 5.60 12.68
C ILE A 9 -14.25 4.39 13.64
N ALA A 10 -15.12 3.40 13.50
CA ALA A 10 -15.05 2.17 14.29
C ALA A 10 -13.71 1.43 14.09
N SER A 11 -13.18 1.42 12.87
CA SER A 11 -11.87 0.81 12.59
C SER A 11 -10.67 1.59 13.17
N MET A 12 -10.85 2.83 13.60
CA MET A 12 -9.84 3.62 14.33
C MET A 12 -9.98 3.44 15.84
N VAL A 13 -11.23 3.36 16.33
CA VAL A 13 -11.53 3.22 17.75
C VAL A 13 -11.25 1.81 18.26
N VAL A 14 -11.57 0.76 17.50
CA VAL A 14 -11.39 -0.63 17.94
C VAL A 14 -9.92 -0.96 18.22
N PRO A 15 -8.95 -0.67 17.33
CA PRO A 15 -7.54 -0.92 17.64
C PRO A 15 -7.03 -0.06 18.81
N ALA A 16 -7.48 1.18 18.95
CA ALA A 16 -7.10 2.05 20.06
C ALA A 16 -7.57 1.49 21.41
N VAL A 17 -8.82 1.03 21.48
CA VAL A 17 -9.39 0.42 22.69
C VAL A 17 -8.72 -0.91 23.01
N LEU A 18 -8.47 -1.77 22.01
CA LEU A 18 -7.78 -3.05 22.21
C LEU A 18 -6.34 -2.86 22.69
N THR A 19 -5.65 -1.84 22.17
CA THR A 19 -4.27 -1.51 22.58
C THR A 19 -4.24 -1.02 24.03
N HIS A 20 -5.17 -0.15 24.41
CA HIS A 20 -5.27 0.38 25.78
C HIS A 20 -5.72 -0.68 26.81
N GLN A 21 -6.65 -1.57 26.45
CA GLN A 21 -7.20 -2.56 27.40
C GLN A 21 -6.30 -3.78 27.60
N MET A 22 -5.51 -4.14 26.58
CA MET A 22 -4.66 -5.34 26.63
C MET A 22 -3.17 -5.02 26.72
N GLU A 23 -2.82 -3.74 26.96
CA GLU A 23 -1.43 -3.24 27.05
C GLU A 23 -0.56 -3.74 25.87
N LEU A 24 -1.16 -3.80 24.67
CA LEU A 24 -0.50 -4.31 23.48
C LEU A 24 0.39 -3.24 22.85
N ALA A 25 1.44 -3.67 22.17
CA ALA A 25 2.28 -2.79 21.40
C ALA A 25 1.48 -2.28 20.19
N PRO A 26 1.59 -1.00 19.84
CA PRO A 26 0.81 -0.43 18.75
C PRO A 26 1.26 -0.94 17.36
N THR A 27 2.43 -1.57 17.29
CA THR A 27 2.99 -2.26 16.13
C THR A 27 3.58 -3.59 16.57
N MET A 28 3.88 -4.51 15.64
CA MET A 28 4.55 -5.76 16.04
C MET A 28 5.94 -5.47 16.57
N VAL A 29 6.08 -5.56 17.89
CA VAL A 29 7.36 -5.52 18.61
C VAL A 29 7.70 -6.95 19.01
N TYR A 30 8.95 -7.36 18.80
CA TYR A 30 9.42 -8.74 18.98
C TYR A 30 9.36 -9.25 20.43
N SER A 31 9.13 -8.36 21.40
CA SER A 31 9.07 -8.64 22.83
C SER A 31 7.74 -9.20 23.33
N MET A 32 6.66 -9.09 22.54
CA MET A 32 5.35 -9.58 22.95
C MET A 32 5.13 -11.06 22.60
N PRO A 33 4.32 -11.79 23.39
CA PRO A 33 3.88 -13.14 23.02
C PRO A 33 3.20 -13.10 21.65
N LEU A 34 3.90 -13.59 20.63
CA LEU A 34 3.50 -13.53 19.23
C LEU A 34 2.06 -14.05 19.02
N LYS A 35 1.68 -15.08 19.79
CA LYS A 35 0.38 -15.74 19.72
C LYS A 35 -0.80 -14.81 20.04
N ASP A 36 -0.65 -13.94 21.03
CA ASP A 36 -1.76 -13.11 21.52
C ASP A 36 -1.95 -11.88 20.62
N TYR A 37 -0.85 -11.25 20.18
CA TYR A 37 -0.92 -10.19 19.19
C TYR A 37 -1.48 -10.68 17.85
N PHE A 38 -1.04 -11.85 17.36
CA PHE A 38 -1.51 -12.36 16.08
C PHE A 38 -3.01 -12.70 16.08
N SER A 39 -3.48 -13.35 17.13
CA SER A 39 -4.87 -13.81 17.23
C SER A 39 -5.86 -12.67 17.55
N VAL A 40 -5.45 -11.69 18.35
CA VAL A 40 -6.35 -10.64 18.83
C VAL A 40 -6.24 -9.33 18.04
N TYR A 41 -5.12 -9.08 17.37
CA TYR A 41 -4.91 -7.83 16.64
C TYR A 41 -4.61 -8.06 15.14
N TYR A 42 -3.63 -8.89 14.79
CA TYR A 42 -3.12 -8.99 13.41
C TYR A 42 -4.09 -9.68 12.45
N ILE A 43 -4.66 -10.84 12.82
CA ILE A 43 -5.47 -11.65 11.89
C ILE A 43 -6.89 -11.10 11.70
N LYS A 44 -7.35 -10.26 12.64
CA LYS A 44 -8.73 -9.77 12.67
C LYS A 44 -8.94 -8.66 11.64
N PRO A 45 -9.84 -8.86 10.66
CA PRO A 45 -9.98 -7.95 9.51
C PRO A 45 -10.55 -6.59 9.90
N TRP A 46 -11.33 -6.49 10.97
CA TRP A 46 -11.95 -5.23 11.42
C TRP A 46 -10.92 -4.18 11.88
N ASN A 47 -9.77 -4.60 12.39
CA ASN A 47 -8.68 -3.68 12.77
C ASN A 47 -7.97 -3.04 11.56
N ARG A 48 -8.24 -3.54 10.35
CA ARG A 48 -7.64 -3.06 9.10
C ARG A 48 -8.65 -2.41 8.16
N PHE A 49 -9.93 -2.44 8.52
CA PHE A 49 -11.03 -2.04 7.66
C PHE A 49 -10.92 -0.58 7.18
N GLY A 50 -10.42 0.32 8.02
CA GLY A 50 -10.26 1.74 7.67
C GLY A 50 -9.37 1.98 6.46
N ALA A 51 -8.27 1.25 6.34
CA ALA A 51 -7.39 1.31 5.17
C ALA A 51 -8.12 0.88 3.88
N TYR A 52 -8.96 -0.15 3.96
CA TYR A 52 -9.75 -0.61 2.82
C TYR A 52 -10.80 0.42 2.40
N VAL A 53 -11.46 1.08 3.36
CA VAL A 53 -12.42 2.14 3.08
C VAL A 53 -11.77 3.31 2.34
N VAL A 54 -10.57 3.74 2.76
CA VAL A 54 -9.81 4.79 2.07
C VAL A 54 -9.54 4.40 0.61
N GLY A 55 -9.12 3.15 0.37
CA GLY A 55 -8.89 2.63 -0.97
C GLY A 55 -10.16 2.60 -1.84
N ILE A 56 -11.29 2.17 -1.29
CA ILE A 56 -12.58 2.13 -1.98
C ILE A 56 -13.06 3.54 -2.34
N ILE A 57 -12.96 4.49 -1.40
CA ILE A 57 -13.32 5.90 -1.62
C ILE A 57 -12.45 6.49 -2.74
N LEU A 58 -11.13 6.27 -2.68
CA LEU A 58 -10.23 6.71 -3.74
C LEU A 58 -10.61 6.12 -5.09
N GLY A 59 -10.86 4.81 -5.15
CA GLY A 59 -11.29 4.13 -6.38
C GLY A 59 -12.58 4.73 -6.94
N TYR A 60 -13.54 5.08 -6.09
CA TYR A 60 -14.77 5.75 -6.49
C TYR A 60 -14.52 7.17 -7.02
N ILE A 61 -13.64 7.95 -6.37
CA ILE A 61 -13.24 9.28 -6.86
C ILE A 61 -12.59 9.18 -8.24
N LEU A 62 -11.69 8.21 -8.43
CA LEU A 62 -11.04 7.96 -9.72
C LEU A 62 -12.05 7.54 -10.79
N TYR A 63 -13.03 6.70 -10.44
CA TYR A 63 -14.12 6.33 -11.35
C TYR A 63 -14.95 7.55 -11.79
N LEU A 64 -15.31 8.45 -10.87
CA LEU A 64 -16.00 9.69 -11.19
C LEU A 64 -15.17 10.60 -12.11
N LYS A 65 -13.85 10.62 -11.93
CA LYS A 65 -12.92 11.31 -12.83
C LYS A 65 -12.94 10.71 -14.23
N LEU A 66 -12.88 9.38 -14.36
CA LEU A 66 -12.96 8.70 -15.66
C LEU A 66 -14.28 9.03 -16.38
N LYS A 67 -15.39 9.14 -15.64
CA LYS A 67 -16.70 9.50 -16.19
C LYS A 67 -16.81 10.98 -16.57
N ASN A 68 -16.17 11.88 -15.84
CA ASN A 68 -16.23 13.33 -16.03
C ASN A 68 -14.83 13.96 -15.95
N PRO A 69 -14.01 13.85 -17.00
CA PRO A 69 -12.62 14.31 -16.97
C PRO A 69 -12.47 15.83 -16.79
N GLU A 70 -13.42 16.62 -17.29
CA GLU A 70 -13.40 18.08 -17.22
C GLU A 70 -13.51 18.63 -15.78
N LYS A 71 -14.16 17.91 -14.85
CA LYS A 71 -14.31 18.37 -13.45
C LYS A 71 -13.02 18.35 -12.64
N PHE A 72 -12.02 17.57 -13.06
CA PHE A 72 -10.77 17.37 -12.32
C PHE A 72 -9.55 17.87 -13.07
N LYS A 73 -9.76 18.65 -14.14
CA LYS A 73 -8.72 19.12 -15.05
C LYS A 73 -7.87 20.25 -14.45
N VAL A 74 -8.45 21.03 -13.54
CA VAL A 74 -7.77 22.16 -12.89
C VAL A 74 -7.83 21.99 -11.39
N ILE A 75 -6.76 21.42 -10.82
CA ILE A 75 -6.55 21.40 -9.37
C ILE A 75 -5.64 22.58 -9.04
N PRO A 76 -5.99 23.46 -8.09
CA PRO A 76 -5.15 24.60 -7.75
C PRO A 76 -3.81 24.12 -7.16
N ASN A 77 -2.73 24.78 -7.55
CA ASN A 77 -1.36 24.43 -7.12
C ASN A 77 -1.21 24.38 -5.60
N VAL A 78 -1.94 25.22 -4.86
CA VAL A 78 -1.96 25.22 -3.39
C VAL A 78 -2.44 23.88 -2.82
N VAL A 79 -3.47 23.28 -3.42
CA VAL A 79 -3.99 21.97 -2.99
C VAL A 79 -3.01 20.86 -3.35
N VAL A 80 -2.34 20.95 -4.51
CA VAL A 80 -1.32 19.99 -4.91
C VAL A 80 -0.14 20.00 -3.93
N ILE A 81 0.42 21.18 -3.66
CA ILE A 81 1.55 21.36 -2.73
C ILE A 81 1.15 20.95 -1.31
N GLY A 82 0.00 21.42 -0.83
CA GLY A 82 -0.51 21.07 0.49
C GLY A 82 -0.73 19.57 0.66
N GLY A 83 -1.25 18.91 -0.37
CA GLY A 83 -1.43 17.46 -0.37
C GLY A 83 -0.11 16.69 -0.38
N TRP A 84 0.91 17.15 -1.11
CA TRP A 84 2.25 16.54 -1.07
C TRP A 84 2.93 16.68 0.29
N ILE A 85 2.85 17.88 0.90
CA ILE A 85 3.38 18.12 2.25
C ILE A 85 2.66 17.23 3.25
N LEU A 86 1.31 17.20 3.21
CA LEU A 86 0.51 16.39 4.11
C LEU A 86 0.77 14.89 3.94
N SER A 87 0.82 14.40 2.70
CA SER A 87 1.13 13.01 2.39
C SER A 87 2.51 12.60 2.93
N THR A 88 3.53 13.44 2.68
CA THR A 88 4.89 13.18 3.16
C THR A 88 4.94 13.19 4.68
N PHE A 89 4.31 14.17 5.32
CA PHE A 89 4.22 14.27 6.78
C PHE A 89 3.53 13.06 7.40
N LEU A 90 2.39 12.62 6.85
CA LEU A 90 1.68 11.43 7.31
C LEU A 90 2.52 10.14 7.14
N ALA A 91 3.21 9.99 6.01
CA ALA A 91 4.07 8.83 5.77
C ALA A 91 5.26 8.79 6.76
N LEU A 92 5.97 9.90 6.91
CA LEU A 92 7.10 10.01 7.84
C LEU A 92 6.64 9.85 9.28
N GLY A 93 5.52 10.47 9.66
CA GLY A 93 4.94 10.35 11.00
C GLY A 93 4.58 8.91 11.35
N VAL A 94 4.07 8.13 10.40
CA VAL A 94 3.83 6.71 10.61
C VAL A 94 5.14 5.93 10.71
N VAL A 95 6.10 6.14 9.80
CA VAL A 95 7.37 5.38 9.80
C VAL A 95 8.21 5.65 11.05
N PHE A 96 8.41 6.92 11.39
CA PHE A 96 9.25 7.33 12.54
C PHE A 96 8.50 7.28 13.86
N GLY A 97 7.18 7.47 13.87
CA GLY A 97 6.37 7.37 15.09
C GLY A 97 6.41 5.97 15.72
N GLY A 98 6.70 4.94 14.93
CA GLY A 98 6.91 3.59 15.44
C GLY A 98 8.19 3.43 16.25
N MET A 99 9.25 4.19 15.93
CA MET A 99 10.58 4.04 16.55
C MET A 99 10.56 4.25 18.05
N TYR A 100 9.71 5.13 18.56
CA TYR A 100 9.54 5.39 19.99
C TYR A 100 9.16 4.13 20.77
N TYR A 101 8.42 3.19 20.16
CA TYR A 101 7.94 1.98 20.81
C TYR A 101 8.91 0.79 20.72
N PHE A 102 10.07 0.95 20.07
CA PHE A 102 11.10 -0.08 19.95
C PHE A 102 12.23 0.07 20.98
N ASP A 103 12.14 1.06 21.87
CA ASP A 103 13.12 1.29 22.93
C ASP A 103 12.89 0.34 24.12
N PRO A 104 13.83 -0.59 24.43
CA PRO A 104 13.69 -1.56 25.51
C PRO A 104 13.58 -0.91 26.90
N GLU A 105 14.15 0.28 27.10
CA GLU A 105 14.15 0.94 28.41
C GLU A 105 12.78 1.53 28.76
N ASN A 106 11.98 1.86 27.75
CA ASN A 106 10.67 2.50 27.90
C ASN A 106 9.49 1.57 27.64
N GLU A 107 9.75 0.27 27.45
CA GLU A 107 8.81 -0.70 26.89
C GLU A 107 7.50 -0.83 27.69
N LYS A 108 7.59 -0.87 29.02
CA LYS A 108 6.41 -1.04 29.90
C LYS A 108 5.57 0.22 30.05
N GLU A 109 6.19 1.41 30.10
CA GLU A 109 5.44 2.68 30.20
C GLU A 109 4.92 3.15 28.84
N SER A 110 5.59 2.75 27.75
CA SER A 110 5.22 3.15 26.38
C SER A 110 3.97 2.46 25.86
N PHE A 111 3.67 1.22 26.27
CA PHE A 111 2.49 0.48 25.78
C PHE A 111 1.18 0.87 26.49
N THR A 112 1.25 1.28 27.76
CA THR A 112 0.07 1.70 28.54
C THR A 112 -0.35 3.15 28.27
N SER A 113 0.47 3.91 27.54
CA SER A 113 0.26 5.33 27.28
C SER A 113 -0.87 5.59 26.26
N ALA A 114 -1.69 6.62 26.50
CA ALA A 114 -2.75 7.06 25.57
C ALA A 114 -2.24 7.33 24.14
N HIS A 115 -0.98 7.75 24.02
CA HIS A 115 -0.30 7.96 22.73
C HIS A 115 -0.15 6.67 21.92
N ALA A 116 0.10 5.53 22.57
CA ALA A 116 0.21 4.22 21.91
C ALA A 116 -1.13 3.77 21.33
N ALA A 117 -2.19 3.91 22.12
CA ALA A 117 -3.55 3.60 21.68
C ALA A 117 -3.97 4.45 20.48
N ILE A 118 -3.71 5.77 20.53
CA ILE A 118 -4.01 6.68 19.43
C ILE A 118 -3.20 6.29 18.18
N TYR A 119 -1.89 6.07 18.33
CA TYR A 119 -1.03 5.68 17.22
C TYR A 119 -1.44 4.33 16.60
N ALA A 120 -1.78 3.32 17.41
CA ALA A 120 -2.29 2.02 16.96
C ALA A 120 -3.61 2.13 16.19
N GLY A 121 -4.47 3.08 16.56
CA GLY A 121 -5.77 3.31 15.94
C GLY A 121 -5.70 3.99 14.58
N ILE A 122 -4.72 4.89 14.38
CA ILE A 122 -4.69 5.80 13.22
C ILE A 122 -3.56 5.54 12.24
N ASN A 123 -2.49 4.85 12.64
CA ASN A 123 -1.28 4.71 11.81
C ASN A 123 -1.55 4.09 10.43
N ARG A 124 -2.38 3.05 10.37
CA ARG A 124 -2.76 2.37 9.11
C ARG A 124 -3.57 3.27 8.20
N GLN A 125 -4.47 4.06 8.77
CA GLN A 125 -5.36 4.97 8.06
C GLN A 125 -4.57 6.16 7.52
N MET A 126 -3.69 6.75 8.34
CA MET A 126 -2.79 7.84 7.93
C MET A 126 -1.86 7.41 6.80
N PHE A 127 -1.27 6.21 6.90
CA PHE A 127 -0.43 5.67 5.84
C PHE A 127 -1.24 5.44 4.56
N SER A 128 -2.44 4.87 4.68
CA SER A 128 -3.33 4.65 3.52
C SER A 128 -3.77 5.94 2.85
N LEU A 129 -4.03 7.00 3.62
CA LEU A 129 -4.34 8.33 3.11
C LEU A 129 -3.16 8.95 2.37
N SER A 130 -1.95 8.76 2.88
CA SER A 130 -0.73 9.20 2.20
C SER A 130 -0.58 8.53 0.84
N ILE A 131 -0.69 7.20 0.79
CA ILE A 131 -0.65 6.45 -0.49
C ILE A 131 -1.81 6.86 -1.41
N ALA A 132 -3.01 7.09 -0.87
CA ALA A 132 -4.16 7.51 -1.66
C ALA A 132 -3.93 8.86 -2.36
N TRP A 133 -3.30 9.82 -1.67
CA TRP A 133 -2.90 11.09 -2.27
C TRP A 133 -1.88 10.89 -3.40
N ILE A 134 -0.83 10.07 -3.18
CA ILE A 134 0.19 9.80 -4.21
C ILE A 134 -0.46 9.23 -5.48
N ILE A 135 -1.35 8.25 -5.33
CA ILE A 135 -2.09 7.66 -6.47
C ILE A 135 -2.95 8.73 -7.16
N PHE A 136 -3.71 9.52 -6.39
CA PHE A 136 -4.55 10.57 -6.94
C PHE A 136 -3.74 11.64 -7.71
N ALA A 137 -2.61 12.08 -7.16
CA ALA A 137 -1.71 13.04 -7.80
C ALA A 137 -1.12 12.47 -9.11
N CYS A 138 -0.67 11.21 -9.11
CA CYS A 138 -0.16 10.54 -10.31
C CYS A 138 -1.24 10.43 -11.40
N VAL A 139 -2.46 9.98 -11.05
CA VAL A 139 -3.54 9.82 -12.02
C VAL A 139 -4.05 11.18 -12.53
N THR A 140 -4.00 12.25 -11.74
CA THR A 140 -4.42 13.60 -12.15
C THR A 140 -3.38 14.35 -12.96
N GLY A 141 -2.18 13.78 -13.17
CA GLY A 141 -1.08 14.44 -13.87
C GLY A 141 -0.27 15.41 -13.00
N ASN A 142 -0.61 15.54 -11.71
CA ASN A 142 0.09 16.36 -10.73
C ASN A 142 1.22 15.60 -10.00
N GLY A 143 1.60 14.43 -10.54
CA GLY A 143 2.60 13.55 -9.94
C GLY A 143 4.05 13.92 -10.25
N GLY A 144 4.29 14.75 -11.28
CA GLY A 144 5.64 15.17 -11.68
C GLY A 144 6.62 13.99 -11.82
N TRP A 145 7.77 14.10 -11.16
CA TRP A 145 8.82 13.07 -11.16
C TRP A 145 8.38 11.76 -10.49
N VAL A 146 7.50 11.82 -9.48
CA VAL A 146 7.00 10.63 -8.78
C VAL A 146 6.20 9.75 -9.73
N ASN A 147 5.41 10.36 -10.62
CA ASN A 147 4.68 9.61 -11.64
C ASN A 147 5.62 8.89 -12.61
N SER A 148 6.72 9.54 -13.02
CA SER A 148 7.73 8.92 -13.90
C SER A 148 8.41 7.73 -13.23
N LEU A 149 8.75 7.86 -11.94
CA LEU A 149 9.32 6.76 -11.16
C LEU A 149 8.33 5.59 -11.04
N LEU A 150 7.10 5.85 -10.60
CA LEU A 150 6.09 4.80 -10.39
C LEU A 150 5.61 4.16 -11.70
N SER A 151 5.71 4.87 -12.82
CA SER A 151 5.37 4.34 -14.15
C SER A 151 6.49 3.52 -14.79
N TRP A 152 7.58 3.27 -14.06
CA TRP A 152 8.72 2.54 -14.62
C TRP A 152 8.39 1.07 -14.90
N LYS A 153 8.76 0.60 -16.09
CA LYS A 153 8.44 -0.75 -16.58
C LYS A 153 8.99 -1.88 -15.69
N VAL A 154 10.02 -1.61 -14.90
CA VAL A 154 10.59 -2.55 -13.92
C VAL A 154 9.55 -2.96 -12.87
N PHE A 155 8.60 -2.08 -12.52
CA PHE A 155 7.55 -2.40 -11.57
C PHE A 155 6.46 -3.31 -12.12
N MET A 156 6.37 -3.51 -13.45
CA MET A 156 5.37 -4.41 -14.03
C MET A 156 5.57 -5.89 -13.63
N PRO A 157 6.75 -6.52 -13.83
CA PRO A 157 6.96 -7.89 -13.35
C PRO A 157 6.94 -7.97 -11.82
N LEU A 158 7.46 -6.97 -11.12
CA LEU A 158 7.45 -6.94 -9.66
C LEU A 158 6.02 -6.91 -9.10
N GLY A 159 5.15 -6.11 -9.72
CA GLY A 159 3.73 -6.01 -9.35
C GLY A 159 2.98 -7.34 -9.47
N ARG A 160 3.36 -8.20 -10.43
CA ARG A 160 2.80 -9.55 -10.56
C ARG A 160 3.29 -10.48 -9.45
N LEU A 161 4.53 -10.33 -9.02
CA LEU A 161 5.13 -11.14 -7.95
C LEU A 161 4.64 -10.74 -6.56
N THR A 162 4.17 -9.50 -6.37
CA THR A 162 3.80 -8.94 -5.06
C THR A 162 2.81 -9.83 -4.28
N PHE A 163 1.86 -10.46 -4.96
CA PHE A 163 0.89 -11.34 -4.30
C PHE A 163 1.55 -12.59 -3.71
N CYS A 164 2.29 -13.35 -4.52
CA CYS A 164 3.01 -14.52 -4.03
C CYS A 164 4.07 -14.14 -2.99
N MET A 165 4.76 -13.01 -3.19
CA MET A 165 5.74 -12.49 -2.24
C MET A 165 5.12 -12.12 -0.90
N TYR A 166 3.92 -11.53 -0.90
CA TYR A 166 3.18 -11.24 0.32
C TYR A 166 2.91 -12.50 1.14
N ILE A 167 2.42 -13.58 0.50
CA ILE A 167 2.09 -14.83 1.20
C ILE A 167 3.35 -15.56 1.69
N THR A 168 4.42 -15.57 0.89
CA THR A 168 5.65 -16.29 1.26
C THR A 168 6.50 -15.55 2.28
N SER A 169 6.47 -14.21 2.28
CA SER A 169 7.34 -13.37 3.12
C SER A 169 7.27 -13.75 4.60
N TYR A 170 6.08 -13.80 5.18
CA TYR A 170 5.88 -14.16 6.59
C TYR A 170 6.33 -15.60 6.88
N ARG A 171 6.10 -16.53 5.96
CA ARG A 171 6.52 -17.93 6.13
C ARG A 171 8.03 -18.07 6.14
N MET A 172 8.74 -17.37 5.25
CA MET A 172 10.21 -17.37 5.20
C MET A 172 10.81 -16.76 6.48
N GLN A 173 10.23 -15.65 6.96
CA GLN A 173 10.64 -15.06 8.23
C GLN A 173 10.42 -16.05 9.39
N LEU A 174 9.25 -16.68 9.48
CA LEU A 174 8.93 -17.61 10.54
C LEU A 174 9.89 -18.82 10.57
N ILE A 175 10.15 -19.44 9.41
CA ILE A 175 11.09 -20.57 9.29
C ILE A 175 12.47 -20.16 9.79
N TYR A 176 12.99 -19.01 9.34
CA TYR A 176 14.30 -18.52 9.78
C TYR A 176 14.39 -18.39 11.30
N HIS A 177 13.39 -17.75 11.93
CA HIS A 177 13.38 -17.51 13.38
C HIS A 177 13.20 -18.81 14.18
N LEU A 178 12.41 -19.78 13.69
CA LEU A 178 12.25 -21.09 14.33
C LEU A 178 13.53 -21.94 14.25
N MET A 179 14.34 -21.73 13.21
CA MET A 179 15.62 -22.43 13.03
C MET A 179 16.77 -21.79 13.82
N GLN A 180 16.56 -20.64 14.49
CA GLN A 180 17.59 -20.03 15.32
C GLN A 180 17.66 -20.72 16.69
N PRO A 181 18.76 -21.42 17.02
CA PRO A 181 18.94 -22.02 18.34
C PRO A 181 19.27 -20.96 19.42
N HIS A 182 19.77 -19.79 19.00
CA HIS A 182 20.17 -18.70 19.88
C HIS A 182 19.59 -17.36 19.41
N PRO A 183 19.32 -16.41 20.33
CA PRO A 183 18.85 -15.09 19.96
C PRO A 183 19.84 -14.35 19.06
N VAL A 184 19.34 -13.69 18.02
CA VAL A 184 20.15 -12.84 17.14
C VAL A 184 20.39 -11.49 17.83
N HIS A 185 21.64 -11.03 17.82
CA HIS A 185 21.98 -9.74 18.39
C HIS A 185 21.32 -8.59 17.60
N LEU A 186 20.56 -7.75 18.30
CA LEU A 186 19.82 -6.63 17.73
C LEU A 186 20.76 -5.47 17.44
N SER A 187 21.33 -5.45 16.23
CA SER A 187 22.13 -4.35 15.71
C SER A 187 21.53 -3.81 14.42
N VAL A 188 21.74 -2.52 14.12
CA VAL A 188 21.29 -1.92 12.85
C VAL A 188 21.81 -2.71 11.65
N TYR A 189 23.06 -3.17 11.72
CA TYR A 189 23.66 -4.03 10.70
C TYR A 189 22.88 -5.33 10.50
N ASN A 190 22.58 -6.06 11.58
CA ASN A 190 21.82 -7.31 11.49
C ASN A 190 20.39 -7.09 11.01
N ILE A 191 19.71 -6.02 11.44
CA ILE A 191 18.35 -5.69 10.96
C ILE A 191 18.36 -5.45 9.45
N VAL A 192 19.29 -4.63 8.96
CA VAL A 192 19.40 -4.32 7.52
C VAL A 192 19.75 -5.57 6.73
N TYR A 193 20.71 -6.36 7.21
CA TYR A 193 21.10 -7.62 6.57
C TYR A 193 19.92 -8.61 6.47
N LEU A 194 19.21 -8.82 7.58
CA LEU A 194 18.06 -9.72 7.63
C LEU A 194 16.91 -9.23 6.77
N TYR A 195 16.67 -7.91 6.69
CA TYR A 195 15.67 -7.34 5.80
C TYR A 195 15.94 -7.74 4.33
N PHE A 196 17.15 -7.51 3.84
CA PHE A 196 17.51 -7.87 2.46
C PHE A 196 17.52 -9.39 2.24
N ALA A 197 17.98 -10.17 3.22
CA ALA A 197 17.96 -11.63 3.14
C ALA A 197 16.51 -12.16 3.04
N HIS A 198 15.60 -11.68 3.88
CA HIS A 198 14.18 -12.05 3.81
C HIS A 198 13.51 -11.57 2.53
N MET A 199 13.82 -10.36 2.06
CA MET A 199 13.28 -9.84 0.80
C MET A 199 13.72 -10.70 -0.39
N MET A 200 15.02 -11.06 -0.46
CA MET A 200 15.55 -11.87 -1.56
C MET A 200 15.01 -13.30 -1.53
N THR A 201 15.01 -13.95 -0.36
CA THR A 201 14.52 -15.33 -0.21
C THR A 201 13.02 -15.45 -0.50
N SER A 202 12.21 -14.54 0.04
CA SER A 202 10.77 -14.51 -0.25
C SER A 202 10.46 -14.18 -1.71
N GLY A 203 11.25 -13.28 -2.33
CA GLY A 203 11.13 -12.94 -3.75
C GLY A 203 11.45 -14.13 -4.67
N LEU A 204 12.50 -14.89 -4.35
CA LEU A 204 12.86 -16.10 -5.11
C LEU A 204 11.76 -17.16 -5.03
N VAL A 205 11.23 -17.43 -3.82
CA VAL A 205 10.15 -18.41 -3.67
C VAL A 205 8.86 -17.92 -4.31
N ALA A 206 8.57 -16.63 -4.23
CA ALA A 206 7.43 -16.03 -4.92
C ALA A 206 7.53 -16.21 -6.44
N TYR A 207 8.71 -15.99 -7.01
CA TYR A 207 8.95 -16.21 -8.43
C TYR A 207 8.71 -17.65 -8.87
N LEU A 208 9.20 -18.62 -8.08
CA LEU A 208 8.95 -20.04 -8.34
C LEU A 208 7.46 -20.39 -8.27
N LEU A 209 6.74 -19.86 -7.27
CA LEU A 209 5.29 -20.08 -7.14
C LEU A 209 4.49 -19.42 -8.26
N THR A 210 4.79 -18.17 -8.61
CA THR A 210 4.11 -17.47 -9.70
C THR A 210 4.33 -18.18 -11.04
N THR A 211 5.54 -18.70 -11.28
CA THR A 211 5.84 -19.40 -12.54
C THR A 211 5.23 -20.79 -12.59
N SER A 212 5.29 -21.55 -11.49
CA SER A 212 4.85 -22.96 -11.45
C SER A 212 3.34 -23.12 -11.23
N VAL A 213 2.69 -22.15 -10.58
CA VAL A 213 1.28 -22.23 -10.18
C VAL A 213 0.50 -21.10 -10.83
N GLU A 214 0.77 -19.85 -10.47
CA GLU A 214 -0.09 -18.72 -10.87
C GLU A 214 -0.20 -18.57 -12.39
N THR A 215 0.92 -18.67 -13.11
CA THR A 215 0.98 -18.52 -14.57
C THR A 215 0.21 -19.60 -15.33
N PRO A 216 0.40 -20.92 -15.06
CA PRO A 216 -0.40 -21.95 -15.73
C PRO A 216 -1.89 -21.86 -15.39
N PHE A 217 -2.25 -21.52 -14.13
CA PHE A 217 -3.65 -21.33 -13.77
C PHE A 217 -4.30 -20.13 -14.49
N MET A 218 -3.59 -19.00 -14.60
CA MET A 218 -4.06 -17.84 -15.40
C MET A 218 -4.24 -18.20 -16.88
N GLN A 219 -3.38 -19.06 -17.43
CA GLN A 219 -3.50 -19.49 -18.82
C GLN A 219 -4.66 -20.46 -19.01
N LEU A 220 -4.87 -21.37 -18.05
CA LEU A 220 -5.99 -22.30 -18.04
C LEU A 220 -7.33 -21.55 -17.92
N GLU A 221 -7.43 -20.56 -17.03
CA GLU A 221 -8.60 -19.71 -16.89
C GLU A 221 -8.92 -18.99 -18.21
N LYS A 222 -7.90 -18.39 -18.85
CA LYS A 222 -8.10 -17.76 -20.17
C LYS A 222 -8.60 -18.74 -21.20
N GLN A 223 -8.11 -19.97 -21.23
CA GLN A 223 -8.56 -20.97 -22.20
C GLN A 223 -9.98 -21.47 -21.92
N LEU A 224 -10.33 -21.65 -20.64
CA LEU A 224 -11.66 -22.10 -20.22
C LEU A 224 -12.74 -21.02 -20.42
N PHE A 225 -12.40 -19.75 -20.18
CA PHE A 225 -13.34 -18.62 -20.26
C PHE A 225 -13.13 -17.71 -21.48
N ALA A 226 -12.25 -18.08 -22.42
CA ALA A 226 -11.99 -17.33 -23.66
C ALA A 226 -13.26 -17.09 -24.49
N SER A 227 -14.24 -17.99 -24.42
CA SER A 227 -15.49 -17.85 -25.19
C SER A 227 -16.47 -16.85 -24.56
N GLN A 228 -16.25 -16.41 -23.31
CA GLN A 228 -17.17 -15.53 -22.58
C GLN A 228 -16.64 -14.10 -22.39
N LEU A 229 -15.36 -13.86 -22.67
CA LEU A 229 -14.77 -12.52 -22.64
C LEU A 229 -14.95 -11.84 -24.00
N GLN A 230 -15.88 -10.89 -24.06
CA GLN A 230 -16.06 -10.01 -25.22
C GLN A 230 -14.72 -9.39 -25.65
N PRO A 231 -14.50 -9.16 -26.96
CA PRO A 231 -13.27 -8.54 -27.44
C PRO A 231 -13.06 -7.19 -26.73
N LYS A 232 -11.85 -7.02 -26.17
CA LYS A 232 -11.41 -5.83 -25.46
C LYS A 232 -11.72 -4.59 -26.33
N PRO A 233 -12.46 -3.57 -25.85
CA PRO A 233 -12.74 -2.40 -26.65
C PRO A 233 -11.42 -1.76 -27.11
N PRO A 234 -11.36 -1.26 -28.36
CA PRO A 234 -10.14 -0.70 -28.93
C PRO A 234 -9.58 0.38 -28.00
N LYS A 235 -8.28 0.30 -27.69
CA LYS A 235 -7.58 1.34 -26.91
C LYS A 235 -7.87 2.71 -27.54
N PRO A 236 -8.27 3.73 -26.76
CA PRO A 236 -8.44 5.08 -27.27
C PRO A 236 -7.13 5.55 -27.92
N LYS A 237 -7.19 5.93 -29.21
CA LYS A 237 -6.04 6.36 -30.04
C LYS A 237 -5.33 7.62 -29.52
N THR A 238 -5.80 8.26 -28.46
CA THR A 238 -5.33 9.56 -27.97
C THR A 238 -4.10 9.52 -27.05
N LEU A 239 -3.59 8.34 -26.66
CA LEU A 239 -2.41 8.26 -25.77
C LEU A 239 -1.08 7.98 -26.51
N GLU A 240 -1.10 7.54 -27.77
CA GLU A 240 0.13 7.33 -28.56
C GLU A 240 0.55 8.56 -29.38
N ALA A 241 -0.37 9.47 -29.71
CA ALA A 241 -0.07 10.66 -30.51
C ALA A 241 0.65 11.79 -29.74
N ALA A 242 0.77 11.69 -28.41
CA ALA A 242 1.42 12.73 -27.59
C ALA A 242 2.91 12.44 -27.29
N VAL A 243 3.47 11.33 -27.78
CA VAL A 243 4.84 10.89 -27.42
C VAL A 243 5.83 10.95 -28.58
N VAL A 244 5.41 11.34 -29.79
CA VAL A 244 6.32 11.46 -30.94
C VAL A 244 5.99 12.72 -31.74
N ASP A 245 6.72 13.80 -31.48
CA ASP A 245 7.37 14.70 -32.46
C ASP A 245 7.66 16.09 -31.83
N PRO A 246 8.93 16.44 -31.51
CA PRO A 246 9.30 17.78 -31.02
C PRO A 246 9.57 18.82 -32.13
N GLU A 247 9.39 18.52 -33.42
CA GLU A 247 9.87 19.42 -34.49
C GLU A 247 8.88 19.62 -35.64
N HIS A 248 7.70 20.23 -35.40
CA HIS A 248 7.11 21.25 -36.28
C HIS A 248 5.72 21.71 -35.83
N PRO A 249 5.46 23.03 -35.71
CA PRO A 249 4.11 23.55 -35.50
C PRO A 249 3.51 23.91 -36.85
N LYS A 250 2.43 23.24 -37.30
CA LYS A 250 1.32 23.82 -38.10
C LYS A 250 0.36 22.81 -38.73
N ILE A 251 -0.91 23.23 -38.76
CA ILE A 251 -2.03 22.86 -39.67
C ILE A 251 -2.69 21.53 -39.24
N VAL A 252 -3.98 21.45 -38.93
CA VAL A 252 -5.12 21.75 -39.82
C VAL A 252 -6.39 22.11 -39.04
N ASP A 253 -6.99 23.25 -39.41
CA ASP A 253 -8.41 23.56 -39.34
C ASP A 253 -9.22 22.58 -40.21
N GLU A 254 -9.82 21.53 -39.65
CA GLU A 254 -10.83 20.73 -40.37
C GLU A 254 -11.72 19.91 -39.42
N ILE A 255 -12.35 20.55 -38.44
CA ILE A 255 -13.52 19.98 -37.74
C ILE A 255 -14.59 21.06 -37.59
N GLN A 256 -15.05 21.61 -38.72
CA GLN A 256 -16.24 22.44 -38.76
C GLN A 256 -17.07 22.28 -40.05
N LYS A 257 -17.20 21.02 -40.52
CA LYS A 257 -18.30 20.60 -41.40
C LYS A 257 -18.84 19.26 -40.95
#